data_AF-A0A6I6DRC9-F1
#
_entry.id   AF-A0A6I6DRC9-F1
#
_cell.length_a   1.000
_cell.length_b   1.000
_cell.length_c   1.000
_cell.angle_alpha   90.00
_cell.angle_beta   90.00
_cell.angle_gamma   90.00
#
_symmetry.space_group_name_H-M   'P 1'
#
loop_
_entity.id
_entity.type
_entity.pdbx_description
1 polymer ?
#
loop_
_entity_poly.entity_id
_entity_poly.type
_entity_poly.pdbx_seq_one_letter_code
_entity_poly.pdbx_strand_id
1 'polypeptide(L)'
;MLSLNFEVPGHPEDYYEIKERDDGLLIYKPIRSRIRALAKTQCDYFDYISSIGENTHIATLESNDAINDFFENEPEEAQISIYNTLAEEFDVITATINEKTAEINKENQSTEQAAENIGKMIGAIILVGFVIFIFSQLT
;
A
#
# COMPACT_ATOMS: atom_id res chain seq x y z
N MET A 1 6.09 0.44 -19.44
CA MET A 1 5.66 -0.90 -19.85
C MET A 1 6.00 -1.79 -18.67
N LEU A 2 5.00 -2.36 -17.97
CA LEU A 2 5.28 -3.18 -16.78
C LEU A 2 5.94 -4.48 -17.26
N SER A 3 7.05 -4.83 -16.63
CA SER A 3 7.98 -5.89 -17.01
C SER A 3 8.04 -6.90 -15.87
N LEU A 4 8.37 -8.17 -16.18
CA LEU A 4 8.66 -9.19 -15.15
C LEU A 4 9.90 -8.83 -14.33
N ASN A 5 10.76 -7.97 -14.85
CA ASN A 5 11.94 -7.47 -14.15
C ASN A 5 11.67 -6.05 -13.65
N PHE A 6 12.07 -5.80 -12.41
CA PHE A 6 12.05 -4.47 -11.82
C PHE A 6 13.25 -3.64 -12.31
N GLU A 7 13.01 -2.38 -12.65
CA GLU A 7 14.05 -1.44 -13.07
C GLU A 7 13.88 -0.12 -12.32
N VAL A 8 14.99 0.42 -11.82
CA VAL A 8 15.01 1.75 -11.19
C VAL A 8 15.05 2.83 -12.28
N PRO A 9 14.11 3.79 -12.29
CA PRO A 9 14.02 4.78 -13.37
C PRO A 9 15.07 5.90 -13.24
N GLY A 10 15.78 6.19 -14.33
CA GLY A 10 16.70 7.33 -14.42
C GLY A 10 18.14 6.97 -14.08
N HIS A 11 18.87 7.91 -13.49
CA HIS A 11 20.27 7.73 -13.05
C HIS A 11 20.38 7.84 -11.52
N PRO A 12 21.36 7.19 -10.88
CA PRO A 12 21.51 7.22 -9.42
C PRO A 12 21.64 8.65 -8.86
N GLU A 13 22.33 9.52 -9.59
CA GLU A 13 22.51 10.95 -9.32
C GLU A 13 21.19 11.73 -9.25
N ASP A 14 20.12 11.24 -9.88
CA ASP A 14 18.81 11.90 -9.88
C ASP A 14 18.11 11.84 -8.50
N TYR A 15 18.62 11.03 -7.56
CA TYR A 15 17.98 10.73 -6.29
C TYR A 15 18.49 11.56 -5.12
N TYR A 16 19.53 12.36 -5.30
CA TYR A 16 20.10 13.19 -4.25
C TYR A 16 20.71 14.49 -4.81
N GLU A 17 20.87 15.49 -3.95
CA GLU A 17 21.58 16.73 -4.23
C GLU A 17 22.88 16.74 -3.41
N ILE A 18 23.98 17.14 -4.04
CA ILE A 18 25.24 17.40 -3.34
C ILE A 18 25.25 18.86 -2.87
N LYS A 19 25.56 19.08 -1.60
CA LYS A 19 25.73 20.42 -1.00
C LYS A 19 27.03 20.50 -0.27
N GLU A 20 27.81 21.53 -0.52
CA GLU A 20 29.00 21.82 0.26
C GLU A 20 28.59 22.51 1.58
N ARG A 21 29.12 22.02 2.69
CA ARG A 21 28.97 22.64 4.01
C ARG A 21 30.09 23.66 4.24
N ASP A 22 29.88 24.59 5.17
CA ASP A 22 30.86 25.63 5.57
C ASP A 22 32.24 25.08 6.00
N ASP A 23 32.34 23.80 6.37
CA ASP A 23 33.59 23.11 6.74
C ASP A 23 34.29 22.43 5.54
N GLY A 24 33.76 22.58 4.32
CA GLY A 24 34.25 21.98 3.09
C GLY A 24 33.84 20.51 2.88
N LEU A 25 33.04 19.93 3.79
CA LEU A 25 32.50 18.59 3.61
C LEU A 25 31.27 18.59 2.69
N LEU A 26 31.14 17.55 1.88
CA LEU A 26 29.96 17.33 1.06
C LEU A 26 28.83 16.71 1.91
N ILE A 27 27.61 17.18 1.69
CA ILE A 27 26.38 16.62 2.23
C ILE A 27 25.57 16.09 1.06
N TYR A 28 25.11 14.85 1.19
CA TYR A 28 24.22 14.20 0.24
C TYR A 28 22.80 14.30 0.76
N LYS A 29 21.98 15.15 0.13
CA LYS A 29 20.60 15.38 0.53
C LYS A 29 19.66 14.58 -0.38
N PRO A 30 18.84 13.67 0.15
CA PRO A 30 17.91 12.89 -0.67
C PRO A 30 16.84 13.77 -1.31
N ILE A 31 16.55 13.54 -2.59
CA ILE A 31 15.44 14.18 -3.31
C ILE A 31 14.17 13.35 -3.04
N ARG A 32 13.47 13.70 -1.96
CA ARG A 32 12.32 12.94 -1.44
C ARG A 32 11.22 12.67 -2.48
N SER A 33 10.98 13.57 -3.43
CA SER A 33 9.99 13.36 -4.49
C SER A 33 10.39 12.24 -5.47
N ARG A 34 11.68 12.10 -5.76
CA ARG A 34 12.22 11.04 -6.62
C ARG A 34 12.21 9.69 -5.91
N ILE A 35 12.59 9.68 -4.63
CA ILE A 35 12.56 8.49 -3.79
C ILE A 35 11.12 8.00 -3.59
N ARG A 36 10.15 8.91 -3.37
CA ARG A 36 8.72 8.56 -3.33
C ARG A 36 8.24 7.94 -4.64
N ALA A 37 8.69 8.47 -5.78
CA ALA A 37 8.33 7.90 -7.08
C ALA A 37 8.92 6.49 -7.26
N LEU A 38 10.14 6.24 -6.77
CA LEU A 38 10.74 4.91 -6.72
C LEU A 38 9.93 3.96 -5.82
N ALA A 39 9.59 4.38 -4.59
CA ALA A 39 8.76 3.59 -3.68
C ALA A 39 7.43 3.19 -4.33
N LYS A 40 6.76 4.16 -4.98
CA LYS A 40 5.52 3.90 -5.72
C LYS A 40 5.74 2.94 -6.89
N THR A 41 6.85 3.06 -7.62
CA THR A 41 7.18 2.15 -8.73
C THR A 41 7.37 0.72 -8.23
N GLN A 42 7.99 0.53 -7.06
CA GLN A 42 8.15 -0.79 -6.44
C GLN A 42 6.79 -1.38 -6.01
N CYS A 43 5.91 -0.57 -5.42
CA CYS A 43 4.54 -0.99 -5.11
C CYS A 43 3.75 -1.37 -6.38
N ASP A 44 3.77 -0.51 -7.41
CA ASP A 44 3.08 -0.75 -8.68
C ASP A 44 3.60 -2.05 -9.35
N TYR A 45 4.90 -2.34 -9.21
CA TYR A 45 5.51 -3.60 -9.65
C TYR A 45 4.97 -4.81 -8.87
N PHE A 46 4.87 -4.74 -7.54
CA PHE A 46 4.31 -5.83 -6.73
C PHE A 46 2.83 -6.09 -7.02
N ASP A 47 2.04 -5.03 -7.22
CA ASP A 47 0.65 -5.14 -7.64
C ASP A 47 0.55 -5.86 -9.00
N TYR A 48 1.44 -5.54 -9.94
CA TYR A 48 1.52 -6.23 -11.22
C TYR A 48 1.89 -7.70 -11.08
N ILE A 49 2.97 -8.02 -10.36
CA ILE A 49 3.42 -9.40 -10.10
C ILE A 49 2.30 -10.23 -9.44
N SER A 50 1.62 -9.65 -8.45
CA SER A 50 0.46 -10.29 -7.81
C SER A 50 -0.67 -10.54 -8.81
N SER A 51 -0.98 -9.56 -9.67
CA SER A 51 -2.07 -9.67 -10.66
C SER A 51 -1.86 -10.77 -11.70
N ILE A 52 -0.60 -11.12 -12.00
CA ILE A 52 -0.25 -12.20 -12.94
C ILE A 52 -0.04 -13.55 -12.24
N GLY A 53 -0.22 -13.62 -10.91
CA GLY A 53 -0.13 -14.85 -10.12
C GLY A 53 1.30 -15.27 -9.77
N GLU A 54 2.28 -14.38 -9.95
CA GLU A 54 3.69 -14.63 -9.63
C GLU A 54 4.00 -14.40 -8.15
N ASN A 55 5.15 -14.91 -7.70
CA ASN A 55 5.54 -14.86 -6.29
C ASN A 55 6.07 -13.47 -5.89
N THR A 56 5.25 -12.70 -5.18
CA THR A 56 5.59 -11.36 -4.68
C THR A 56 6.78 -11.33 -3.72
N HIS A 57 7.04 -12.42 -2.98
CA HIS A 57 8.21 -12.50 -2.09
C HIS A 57 9.52 -12.60 -2.86
N ILE A 58 9.54 -13.35 -3.97
CA ILE A 58 10.71 -13.42 -4.86
C ILE A 58 10.92 -12.07 -5.52
N ALA A 59 9.85 -11.47 -6.06
CA ALA A 59 9.90 -10.14 -6.65
C ALA A 59 10.38 -9.05 -5.68
N THR A 60 10.10 -9.20 -4.37
CA THR A 60 10.63 -8.30 -3.33
C THR A 60 12.14 -8.39 -3.24
N LEU A 61 12.70 -9.61 -3.22
CA LEU A 61 14.15 -9.81 -3.19
C LEU A 61 14.80 -9.24 -4.46
N GLU A 62 14.28 -9.59 -5.62
CA GLU A 62 14.81 -9.15 -6.92
C GLU A 62 14.78 -7.63 -7.10
N SER A 63 13.68 -6.98 -6.66
CA SER A 63 13.60 -5.52 -6.73
C SER A 63 14.53 -4.82 -5.74
N ASN A 64 14.75 -5.39 -4.56
CA ASN A 64 15.74 -4.86 -3.62
C ASN A 64 17.17 -5.02 -4.15
N ASP A 65 17.50 -6.15 -4.76
CA ASP A 65 18.79 -6.37 -5.40
C ASP A 65 18.99 -5.37 -6.55
N ALA A 66 17.99 -5.15 -7.39
CA ALA A 66 18.06 -4.15 -8.46
C ALA A 66 18.22 -2.71 -7.94
N ILE A 67 17.59 -2.35 -6.80
CA ILE A 67 17.80 -1.05 -6.16
C ILE A 67 19.23 -0.95 -5.61
N ASN A 68 19.73 -2.01 -4.98
CA ASN A 68 21.08 -2.05 -4.43
C ASN A 68 22.14 -1.89 -5.53
N ASP A 69 22.01 -2.67 -6.60
CA ASP A 69 22.91 -2.62 -7.76
C ASP A 69 22.87 -1.24 -8.42
N PHE A 70 21.68 -0.60 -8.47
CA PHE A 70 21.55 0.74 -9.05
C PHE A 70 22.32 1.80 -8.26
N PHE A 71 22.34 1.73 -6.93
CA PHE A 71 23.03 2.71 -6.08
C PHE A 71 24.44 2.27 -5.64
N GLU A 72 24.92 1.10 -6.06
CA GLU A 72 26.16 0.48 -5.53
C GLU A 72 27.40 1.39 -5.65
N ASN A 73 27.46 2.18 -6.72
CA ASN A 73 28.59 3.03 -7.07
C ASN A 73 28.49 4.45 -6.51
N GLU A 74 27.38 4.78 -5.84
CA GLU A 74 27.18 6.08 -5.22
C GLU A 74 27.94 6.21 -3.90
N PRO A 75 28.24 7.43 -3.42
CA PRO A 75 28.86 7.63 -2.12
C PRO A 75 28.05 6.98 -0.99
N GLU A 76 28.72 6.32 -0.03
CA GLU A 76 28.06 5.58 1.06
C GLU A 76 27.06 6.45 1.84
N GLU A 77 27.40 7.72 2.09
CA GLU A 77 26.51 8.68 2.74
C GLU A 77 25.26 9.00 1.91
N ALA A 78 25.38 9.05 0.57
CA ALA A 78 24.25 9.22 -0.33
C ALA A 78 23.35 7.97 -0.28
N GLN A 79 23.93 6.78 -0.37
CA GLN A 79 23.22 5.50 -0.27
C GLN A 79 22.40 5.42 1.04
N ILE A 80 23.04 5.67 2.19
CA ILE A 80 22.38 5.68 3.50
C ILE A 80 21.20 6.66 3.52
N SER A 81 21.41 7.88 3.01
CA SER A 81 20.36 8.91 2.99
C SER A 81 19.17 8.51 2.11
N ILE A 82 19.43 7.84 0.99
CA ILE A 82 18.43 7.34 0.05
C ILE A 82 17.64 6.21 0.69
N TYR A 83 18.30 5.18 1.23
CA TYR A 83 17.63 4.04 1.86
C TYR A 83 16.79 4.44 3.07
N ASN A 84 17.28 5.34 3.92
CA ASN A 84 16.51 5.86 5.04
C ASN A 84 15.24 6.57 4.56
N THR A 85 15.37 7.44 3.54
CA THR A 85 14.20 8.13 2.97
C THR A 85 13.25 7.16 2.29
N LEU A 86 13.76 6.12 1.64
CA LEU A 86 12.96 5.10 0.98
C LEU A 86 12.14 4.31 2.01
N ALA A 87 12.74 3.93 3.14
CA ALA A 87 12.04 3.30 4.26
C ALA A 87 10.93 4.21 4.83
N GLU A 88 11.22 5.49 5.04
CA GLU A 88 10.20 6.45 5.48
C GLU A 88 9.02 6.56 4.51
N GLU A 89 9.27 6.53 3.19
CA GLU A 89 8.20 6.57 2.19
C GLU A 89 7.37 5.27 2.19
N PHE A 90 7.99 4.10 2.41
CA PHE A 90 7.24 2.85 2.58
C PHE A 90 6.38 2.82 3.83
N ASP A 91 6.86 3.37 4.95
CA ASP A 91 6.07 3.50 6.17
C ASP A 91 4.81 4.34 5.93
N VAL A 92 4.95 5.47 5.21
CA VAL A 92 3.82 6.34 4.86
C VAL A 92 2.83 5.64 3.91
N ILE A 93 3.33 4.94 2.89
CA ILE A 93 2.48 4.18 1.96
C ILE A 93 1.72 3.10 2.72
N THR A 94 2.40 2.34 3.58
CA THR A 94 1.81 1.28 4.40
C THR A 94 0.75 1.82 5.35
N ALA A 95 1.02 2.94 6.03
CA ALA A 95 0.05 3.61 6.88
C ALA A 95 -1.21 4.00 6.08
N THR A 96 -1.03 4.56 4.89
CA THR A 96 -2.15 4.93 4.00
C THR A 96 -2.99 3.72 3.58
N ILE A 97 -2.35 2.59 3.25
CA ILE A 97 -3.04 1.34 2.90
C ILE A 97 -3.81 0.79 4.10
N ASN A 98 -3.21 0.82 5.30
CA ASN A 98 -3.84 0.36 6.53
C ASN A 98 -5.07 1.21 6.90
N GLU A 99 -4.97 2.53 6.76
CA GLU A 99 -6.10 3.45 6.98
C GLU A 99 -7.26 3.15 6.03
N LYS A 100 -6.97 3.02 4.72
CA LYS A 100 -7.98 2.64 3.73
C LYS A 100 -8.62 1.28 4.01
N THR A 101 -7.81 0.31 4.43
CA THR A 101 -8.30 -1.03 4.79
C THR A 101 -9.22 -0.97 6.01
N ALA A 102 -8.87 -0.16 7.01
CA ALA A 102 -9.70 0.06 8.19
C ALA A 102 -11.03 0.75 7.85
N GLU A 103 -10.99 1.74 6.94
CA GLU A 103 -12.19 2.42 6.43
C GLU A 103 -13.13 1.43 5.71
N ILE A 104 -12.61 0.63 4.77
CA ILE A 104 -13.37 -0.41 4.06
C ILE A 104 -13.98 -1.42 5.04
N ASN A 105 -13.21 -1.88 6.04
CA ASN A 105 -13.72 -2.82 7.03
C ASN A 105 -14.85 -2.22 7.87
N LYS A 106 -14.77 -0.94 8.22
CA LYS A 106 -15.83 -0.23 8.94
C LYS A 106 -17.09 -0.06 8.07
N GLU A 107 -16.93 0.27 6.80
CA GLU A 107 -18.04 0.34 5.84
C GLU A 107 -18.74 -1.01 5.68
N ASN A 108 -17.97 -2.09 5.52
CA ASN A 108 -18.51 -3.45 5.42
C ASN A 108 -19.30 -3.84 6.68
N GLN A 109 -18.75 -3.58 7.87
CA GLN A 109 -19.47 -3.82 9.13
C GLN A 109 -20.77 -3.02 9.25
N SER A 110 -20.76 -1.75 8.81
CA SER A 110 -21.97 -0.92 8.82
C SER A 110 -23.04 -1.43 7.85
N THR A 111 -22.61 -1.94 6.70
CA THR A 111 -23.50 -2.51 5.68
C THR A 111 -24.08 -3.85 6.14
N GLU A 112 -23.27 -4.71 6.78
CA GLU A 112 -23.73 -5.95 7.39
C GLU A 112 -24.74 -5.70 8.52
N GLN A 113 -24.48 -4.73 9.41
CA GLN A 113 -25.45 -4.36 10.46
C GLN A 113 -26.76 -3.83 9.89
N ALA A 114 -26.71 -3.03 8.81
CA ALA A 114 -27.91 -2.56 8.12
C ALA A 114 -28.70 -3.73 7.50
N ALA A 115 -28.00 -4.65 6.82
CA ALA A 115 -28.61 -5.85 6.24
C ALA A 115 -29.21 -6.78 7.31
N GLU A 116 -28.53 -7.00 8.43
CA GLU A 116 -29.02 -7.80 9.56
C GLU A 116 -30.28 -7.17 10.18
N ASN A 117 -30.29 -5.85 10.38
CA ASN A 117 -31.44 -5.13 10.93
C ASN A 117 -32.65 -5.17 9.97
N ILE A 118 -32.43 -5.04 8.66
CA ILE A 118 -33.47 -5.21 7.64
C ILE A 118 -34.01 -6.65 7.65
N GLY A 119 -33.12 -7.66 7.73
CA GLY A 119 -33.48 -9.07 7.83
C GLY A 119 -34.33 -9.38 9.07
N LYS A 120 -33.94 -8.86 10.25
CA LYS A 120 -34.71 -9.00 11.50
C LYS A 120 -36.09 -8.34 11.41
N MET A 121 -36.17 -7.14 10.82
CA MET A 121 -37.44 -6.43 10.65
C MET A 121 -38.40 -7.18 9.71
N ILE A 122 -37.91 -7.67 8.56
CA ILE A 122 -38.72 -8.46 7.62
C ILE A 122 -39.19 -9.77 8.28
N GLY A 123 -38.29 -10.47 8.98
CA GLY A 123 -38.62 -11.70 9.71
C GLY A 123 -39.69 -11.49 10.79
N ALA A 124 -39.62 -10.37 11.53
CA ALA A 124 -40.62 -10.03 12.55
C ALA A 124 -42.01 -9.77 11.97
N ILE A 125 -42.11 -9.09 10.82
CA ILE A 125 -43.40 -8.81 10.15
C ILE A 125 -44.07 -10.10 9.70
N ILE A 126 -43.32 -11.02 9.08
CA ILE A 126 -43.84 -12.31 8.62
C ILE A 126 -44.33 -13.14 9.81
N LEU A 127 -43.56 -13.18 10.91
CA LEU A 127 -43.90 -13.96 12.08
C LEU A 127 -45.18 -13.44 12.76
N VAL A 128 -45.31 -12.11 12.91
CA VAL A 128 -46.53 -11.49 13.45
C VAL A 128 -47.75 -11.80 12.57
N GLY A 129 -47.61 -11.68 11.25
CA GLY A 129 -48.69 -12.02 10.30
C GLY A 129 -49.10 -13.50 10.39
N PHE A 130 -48.15 -14.41 10.54
CA PHE A 130 -48.41 -15.84 10.71
C PHE A 130 -49.15 -16.16 12.02
N VAL A 131 -48.76 -15.53 13.11
CA VAL A 131 -49.44 -15.69 14.41
C VAL A 131 -50.88 -15.17 14.35
N ILE A 132 -51.11 -13.99 13.77
CA ILE A 132 -52.46 -13.44 13.58
C ILE A 132 -53.31 -14.35 12.70
N PHE A 133 -52.73 -14.90 11.62
CA PHE A 133 -53.40 -15.85 10.75
C PHE A 133 -53.85 -17.10 11.51
N ILE A 134 -52.97 -17.72 12.31
CA ILE A 134 -53.32 -18.88 13.13
C ILE A 134 -54.48 -18.56 14.09
N PHE A 135 -54.42 -17.43 14.81
CA PHE A 135 -55.50 -17.04 15.72
C PHE A 135 -56.83 -16.76 15.00
N SER A 136 -56.79 -16.21 13.78
CA SER A 136 -57.99 -15.99 12.97
C SER A 136 -58.67 -17.28 12.48
N GLN A 137 -57.95 -18.40 12.43
CA GLN A 137 -58.50 -19.72 12.08
C GLN A 137 -59.03 -20.49 13.29
N LEU A 138 -58.68 -20.06 14.51
CA LEU A 138 -59.06 -20.69 15.78
C LEU A 138 -60.29 -20.02 16.45
N THR A 139 -60.76 -18.88 15.91
CA THR A 139 -61.92 -18.12 16.39
C THR A 139 -63.09 -18.31 15.43
#